data_AF-A0A3N5YJZ6-F1
#
_entry.id   AF-A0A3N5YJZ6-F1
#
_cell.length_a   1.000
_cell.length_b   1.000
_cell.length_c   1.000
_cell.angle_alpha   90.00
_cell.angle_beta   90.00
_cell.angle_gamma   90.00
#
_symmetry.space_group_name_H-M   'P 1'
#
loop_
_entity.id
_entity.type
_entity.pdbx_description
1 polymer ?
#
loop_
_entity_poly.entity_id
_entity_poly.type
_entity_poly.pdbx_seq_one_letter_code
_entity_poly.pdbx_strand_id
1 'polypeptide(L)'
;MRLFPLVMMAALALVAPRESTAAPDLLQTTTKKPTTQKPPARKPAAKPAPRRPAAPPVPKLVAEAPAIQCPQVLGMGVGSKLRFCDVMTSLVPSEGILIRFSPHKGPLKLSFDLHNRHTYSEQETSAGRGYAQYTATIGVLTMDGKLLGRGVVQSEFRSARDLFDRISGGAGPRGVKAVAPTGIERIVMEVPEGVDEVSVLGEKLSVVTLAGANLFTAAQRPIAVVSNFSAEYTAAPAKTSPAATRKRVARAPTKR
;
A
#
# COMPACT_ATOMS: atom_id res chain seq x y z
N MET A 1 29.57 12.74 46.62
CA MET A 1 30.38 11.88 45.73
C MET A 1 30.04 10.43 46.03
N ARG A 2 29.20 9.80 45.20
CA ARG A 2 28.97 8.35 45.20
C ARG A 2 29.03 7.88 43.76
N LEU A 3 29.97 6.97 43.52
CA LEU A 3 30.33 6.32 42.27
C LEU A 3 29.22 5.36 41.85
N PHE A 4 28.73 5.47 40.61
CA PHE A 4 27.90 4.45 39.94
C PHE A 4 28.79 3.62 39.02
N PRO A 5 28.76 2.28 39.07
CA PRO A 5 29.43 1.45 38.07
C PRO A 5 28.46 0.95 36.98
N LEU A 6 28.95 1.10 35.75
CA LEU A 6 29.04 0.10 34.68
C LEU A 6 27.76 -0.66 34.25
N VAL A 7 27.32 -0.33 33.02
CA VAL A 7 26.48 -1.15 32.14
C VAL A 7 27.37 -1.83 31.10
N MET A 8 27.17 -3.12 30.83
CA MET A 8 27.11 -3.79 29.51
C MET A 8 27.25 -5.32 29.73
N MET A 9 26.17 -6.10 29.68
CA MET A 9 25.47 -6.68 28.52
C MET A 9 26.29 -7.63 27.64
N ALA A 10 25.75 -8.87 27.60
CA ALA A 10 26.22 -10.06 26.93
C ALA A 10 26.26 -9.94 25.40
N ALA A 11 27.24 -10.61 24.78
CA ALA A 11 27.29 -10.85 23.34
C ALA A 11 27.09 -12.35 23.07
N LEU A 12 26.08 -12.62 22.24
CA LEU A 12 25.68 -13.92 21.70
C LEU A 12 26.75 -14.46 20.72
N ALA A 13 26.93 -15.78 20.77
CA ALA A 13 27.71 -16.57 19.83
C ALA A 13 27.05 -16.62 18.44
N LEU A 14 27.86 -16.48 17.38
CA LEU A 14 27.48 -16.76 15.99
C LEU A 14 28.28 -17.94 15.44
N VAL A 15 27.52 -18.87 14.89
CA VAL A 15 27.90 -20.16 14.31
C VAL A 15 28.42 -19.97 12.88
N ALA A 16 29.49 -20.68 12.55
CA ALA A 16 30.06 -20.80 11.21
C ALA A 16 29.34 -21.86 10.35
N PRO A 17 29.45 -21.79 9.01
CA PRO A 17 29.41 -22.99 8.18
C PRO A 17 30.72 -23.21 7.38
N ARG A 18 31.06 -24.50 7.30
CA ARG A 18 32.20 -25.12 6.64
C ARG A 18 32.06 -25.18 5.11
N GLU A 19 33.21 -25.14 4.45
CA GLU A 19 33.46 -25.65 3.09
C GLU A 19 33.09 -27.14 2.95
N SER A 20 32.80 -27.60 1.72
CA SER A 20 33.62 -28.61 1.03
C SER A 20 32.95 -29.20 -0.22
N THR A 21 33.71 -29.15 -1.32
CA THR A 21 33.84 -29.98 -2.53
C THR A 21 32.88 -31.15 -2.84
N ALA A 22 32.49 -31.28 -4.12
CA ALA A 22 32.99 -32.34 -5.03
C ALA A 22 32.19 -32.40 -6.36
N ALA A 23 32.90 -32.39 -7.49
CA ALA A 23 32.52 -32.98 -8.79
C ALA A 23 33.27 -34.33 -8.92
N PRO A 24 33.27 -35.08 -10.06
CA PRO A 24 32.40 -35.14 -11.26
C PRO A 24 31.92 -36.60 -11.52
N ASP A 25 31.14 -36.89 -12.58
CA ASP A 25 31.46 -38.07 -13.42
C ASP A 25 30.74 -38.20 -14.79
N LEU A 26 31.57 -38.59 -15.76
CA LEU A 26 31.43 -39.46 -16.94
C LEU A 26 30.15 -39.51 -17.80
N LEU A 27 30.34 -39.02 -19.04
CA LEU A 27 30.22 -39.75 -20.32
C LEU A 27 29.35 -41.01 -20.37
N GLN A 28 28.36 -41.02 -21.27
CA GLN A 28 28.12 -42.16 -22.17
C GLN A 28 27.33 -41.76 -23.42
N THR A 29 28.05 -41.71 -24.54
CA THR A 29 27.56 -41.76 -25.91
C THR A 29 27.29 -43.21 -26.30
N THR A 30 26.09 -43.54 -26.79
CA THR A 30 25.88 -44.75 -27.59
C THR A 30 24.95 -44.49 -28.78
N THR A 31 25.59 -44.55 -29.94
CA THR A 31 25.13 -44.92 -31.29
C THR A 31 23.80 -45.70 -31.39
N LYS A 32 22.86 -45.17 -32.20
CA LYS A 32 21.71 -45.93 -32.74
C LYS A 32 21.93 -46.26 -34.22
N LYS A 33 21.87 -47.56 -34.54
CA LYS A 33 21.87 -48.13 -35.90
C LYS A 33 20.41 -48.23 -36.40
N PRO A 34 20.10 -48.02 -37.70
CA PRO A 34 18.74 -48.11 -38.21
C PRO A 34 18.37 -49.55 -38.57
N THR A 35 17.16 -49.98 -38.21
CA THR A 35 16.57 -51.25 -38.66
C THR A 35 15.18 -51.00 -39.21
N THR A 36 15.00 -51.39 -40.46
CA THR A 36 13.78 -51.36 -41.25
C THR A 36 12.73 -52.31 -40.66
N GLN A 37 11.53 -51.83 -40.31
CA GLN A 37 10.38 -52.70 -40.05
C GLN A 37 9.13 -52.23 -40.79
N LYS A 38 8.54 -53.24 -41.44
CA LYS A 38 7.37 -53.29 -42.31
C LYS A 38 6.06 -53.10 -41.50
N PRO A 39 5.00 -52.51 -42.08
CA PRO A 39 3.85 -52.02 -41.31
C PRO A 39 2.79 -53.12 -41.05
N PRO A 40 2.20 -53.18 -39.84
CA PRO A 40 0.96 -53.91 -39.62
C PRO A 40 -0.23 -52.97 -39.35
N ALA A 41 -1.27 -53.18 -40.17
CA ALA A 41 -2.70 -53.08 -39.96
C ALA A 41 -3.26 -52.07 -38.92
N ARG A 42 -4.08 -51.13 -39.44
CA ARG A 42 -4.97 -50.23 -38.69
C ARG A 42 -5.89 -50.99 -37.72
N LYS A 43 -5.75 -50.72 -36.42
CA LYS A 43 -6.80 -50.96 -35.42
C LYS A 43 -7.92 -49.91 -35.55
N PRO A 44 -9.19 -50.26 -35.31
CA PRO A 44 -10.29 -49.29 -35.29
C PRO A 44 -10.11 -48.27 -34.17
N ALA A 45 -10.42 -47.01 -34.46
CA ALA A 45 -10.26 -45.87 -33.56
C ALA A 45 -11.09 -46.03 -32.28
N ALA A 46 -10.41 -46.05 -31.13
CA ALA A 46 -11.06 -45.94 -29.83
C ALA A 46 -11.71 -44.55 -29.68
N LYS A 47 -12.95 -44.53 -29.19
CA LYS A 47 -13.69 -43.30 -28.86
C LYS A 47 -12.85 -42.42 -27.89
N PRO A 48 -12.79 -41.10 -28.08
CA PRO A 48 -12.08 -40.21 -27.16
C PRO A 48 -12.70 -40.29 -25.76
N ALA A 49 -11.87 -40.51 -24.74
CA ALA A 49 -12.28 -40.39 -23.36
C ALA A 49 -12.76 -38.95 -23.06
N PRO A 50 -13.79 -38.75 -22.22
CA PRO A 50 -14.26 -37.43 -21.85
C PRO A 50 -13.12 -36.65 -21.19
N ARG A 51 -12.85 -35.46 -21.76
CA ARG A 51 -11.79 -34.56 -21.31
C ARG A 51 -12.06 -34.21 -19.84
N ARG A 52 -11.13 -34.59 -18.96
CA ARG A 52 -11.17 -34.24 -17.54
C ARG A 52 -11.35 -32.72 -17.41
N PRO A 53 -12.34 -32.24 -16.62
CA PRO A 53 -12.54 -30.81 -16.42
C PRO A 53 -11.23 -30.18 -15.97
N ALA A 54 -10.86 -29.06 -16.61
CA ALA A 54 -9.69 -28.29 -16.21
C ALA A 54 -9.84 -27.91 -14.73
N ALA A 55 -8.75 -28.06 -13.97
CA ALA A 55 -8.71 -27.61 -12.59
C ALA A 55 -9.09 -26.11 -12.54
N PRO A 56 -9.88 -25.68 -11.54
CA PRO A 56 -10.21 -24.27 -11.38
C PRO A 56 -8.93 -23.42 -11.32
N PRO A 57 -8.90 -22.24 -11.97
CA PRO A 57 -7.74 -21.36 -11.91
C PRO A 57 -7.47 -20.94 -10.46
N VAL A 58 -6.20 -21.05 -10.04
CA VAL A 58 -5.75 -20.60 -8.72
C VAL A 58 -6.02 -19.10 -8.60
N PRO A 59 -6.65 -18.63 -7.50
CA PRO A 59 -6.90 -17.22 -7.30
C PRO A 59 -5.60 -16.41 -7.30
N LYS A 60 -5.57 -15.31 -8.08
CA LYS A 60 -4.38 -14.47 -8.23
C LYS A 60 -4.33 -13.44 -7.10
N LEU A 61 -3.25 -13.46 -6.32
CA LEU A 61 -2.93 -12.38 -5.39
C LEU A 61 -2.44 -11.15 -6.16
N VAL A 62 -2.96 -9.98 -5.81
CA VAL A 62 -2.66 -8.69 -6.45
C VAL A 62 -2.28 -7.70 -5.35
N ALA A 63 -1.27 -6.88 -5.63
CA ALA A 63 -0.90 -5.72 -4.83
C ALA A 63 -0.88 -4.49 -5.74
N GLU A 64 -1.70 -3.48 -5.42
CA GLU A 64 -1.80 -2.27 -6.23
C GLU A 64 -2.03 -1.02 -5.36
N ALA A 65 -1.87 0.16 -5.97
CA ALA A 65 -2.27 1.42 -5.36
C ALA A 65 -3.78 1.62 -5.60
N PRO A 66 -4.61 1.66 -4.53
CA PRO A 66 -6.05 1.85 -4.70
C PRO A 66 -6.38 3.26 -5.22
N ALA A 67 -7.60 3.44 -5.71
CA ALA A 67 -8.06 4.75 -6.16
C ALA A 67 -8.33 5.66 -4.94
N ILE A 68 -7.58 6.74 -4.81
CA ILE A 68 -7.64 7.67 -3.68
C ILE A 68 -8.31 8.99 -4.06
N GLN A 69 -9.32 9.40 -3.30
CA GLN A 69 -9.90 10.73 -3.35
C GLN A 69 -9.61 11.48 -2.06
N CYS A 70 -8.84 12.57 -2.17
CA CYS A 70 -8.45 13.39 -1.04
C CYS A 70 -9.31 14.66 -0.98
N PRO A 71 -10.05 14.90 0.12
CA PRO A 71 -10.76 16.16 0.32
C PRO A 71 -9.84 17.37 0.23
N GLN A 72 -8.63 17.23 0.79
CA GLN A 72 -7.59 18.25 0.77
C GLN A 72 -6.24 17.61 0.38
N VAL A 73 -5.73 18.01 -0.78
CA VAL A 73 -4.41 17.56 -1.26
C VAL A 73 -3.35 18.50 -0.70
N LEU A 74 -2.43 17.96 0.10
CA LEU A 74 -1.31 18.73 0.62
C LEU A 74 -0.31 19.05 -0.51
N GLY A 75 0.06 18.05 -1.31
CA GLY A 75 0.90 18.20 -2.49
C GLY A 75 1.76 16.97 -2.77
N MET A 76 2.82 17.16 -3.57
CA MET A 76 3.79 16.13 -3.89
C MET A 76 5.07 16.32 -3.06
N GLY A 77 5.63 15.23 -2.57
CA GLY A 77 6.94 15.20 -1.94
C GLY A 77 8.04 15.58 -2.92
N VAL A 78 8.93 16.48 -2.52
CA VAL A 78 10.07 16.91 -3.33
C VAL A 78 11.09 15.78 -3.44
N GLY A 79 11.39 15.10 -2.33
CA GLY A 79 12.32 13.98 -2.27
C GLY A 79 11.65 12.65 -2.61
N SER A 80 10.57 12.32 -1.90
CA SER A 80 9.89 11.01 -2.00
C SER A 80 9.10 10.82 -3.27
N LYS A 81 8.70 11.90 -3.94
CA LYS A 81 7.74 11.90 -5.07
C LYS A 81 6.39 11.26 -4.74
N LEU A 82 6.09 11.06 -3.46
CA LEU A 82 4.79 10.57 -3.00
C LEU A 82 3.76 11.69 -3.05
N ARG A 83 2.50 11.30 -3.24
CA ARG A 83 1.36 12.20 -3.06
C ARG A 83 0.93 12.18 -1.60
N PHE A 84 0.74 13.37 -1.03
CA PHE A 84 0.34 13.57 0.36
C PHE A 84 -1.04 14.19 0.44
N CYS A 85 -1.87 13.66 1.34
CA CYS A 85 -3.22 14.15 1.60
C CYS A 85 -3.38 14.52 3.07
N ASP A 86 -4.00 15.67 3.33
CA ASP A 86 -4.32 16.10 4.69
C ASP A 86 -5.48 15.25 5.22
N VAL A 87 -5.33 14.73 6.43
CA VAL A 87 -6.39 14.03 7.15
C VAL A 87 -7.18 15.03 7.97
N MET A 88 -8.44 15.21 7.62
CA MET A 88 -9.37 16.14 8.26
C MET A 88 -10.06 15.47 9.45
N THR A 89 -10.22 16.18 10.55
CA THR A 89 -11.06 15.73 11.67
C THR A 89 -12.53 15.76 11.29
N SER A 90 -13.20 14.61 11.32
CA SER A 90 -14.66 14.52 11.16
C SER A 90 -15.14 13.14 11.64
N LEU A 91 -16.44 13.03 11.89
CA LEU A 91 -17.12 11.77 12.16
C LEU A 91 -17.91 11.25 10.94
N VAL A 92 -17.94 12.02 9.84
CA VAL A 92 -18.72 11.70 8.64
C VAL A 92 -17.80 11.06 7.60
N PRO A 93 -17.98 9.77 7.23
CA PRO A 93 -17.09 9.08 6.29
C PRO A 93 -16.89 9.80 4.95
N SER A 94 -17.93 10.43 4.40
CA SER A 94 -17.82 11.15 3.13
C SER A 94 -16.92 12.40 3.16
N GLU A 95 -16.56 12.89 4.36
CA GLU A 95 -15.66 14.04 4.53
C GLU A 95 -14.19 13.64 4.70
N GLY A 96 -13.90 12.34 4.78
CA GLY A 96 -12.54 11.81 4.93
C GLY A 96 -11.87 11.49 3.60
N ILE A 97 -10.67 10.91 3.67
CA ILE A 97 -9.96 10.43 2.48
C ILE A 97 -10.59 9.11 2.05
N LEU A 98 -11.21 9.11 0.87
CA LEU A 98 -11.89 7.93 0.35
C LEU A 98 -10.90 7.05 -0.42
N ILE A 99 -10.91 5.77 -0.09
CA ILE A 99 -10.07 4.73 -0.67
C ILE A 99 -10.99 3.70 -1.30
N ARG A 100 -10.98 3.62 -2.63
CA ARG A 100 -11.78 2.65 -3.41
C ARG A 100 -10.93 1.47 -3.82
N PHE A 101 -11.46 0.28 -3.59
CA PHE A 101 -10.83 -0.97 -3.93
C PHE A 101 -11.35 -1.53 -5.25
N SER A 102 -10.46 -2.13 -6.00
CA SER A 102 -10.83 -2.94 -7.16
C SER A 102 -11.64 -4.17 -6.72
N PRO A 103 -12.46 -4.76 -7.61
CA PRO A 103 -13.21 -5.98 -7.30
C PRO A 103 -12.30 -7.11 -6.82
N HIS A 104 -12.58 -7.60 -5.61
CA HIS A 104 -11.75 -8.58 -4.92
C HIS A 104 -12.62 -9.70 -4.31
N LYS A 105 -11.95 -10.73 -3.81
CA LYS A 105 -12.56 -11.84 -3.07
C LYS A 105 -11.91 -12.00 -1.71
N GLY A 106 -12.71 -12.33 -0.71
CA GLY A 106 -12.25 -12.41 0.67
C GLY A 106 -11.84 -11.05 1.22
N PRO A 107 -11.22 -11.01 2.41
CA PRO A 107 -10.68 -9.79 2.97
C PRO A 107 -9.48 -9.27 2.14
N LEU A 108 -9.25 -7.96 2.21
CA LEU A 108 -8.05 -7.32 1.68
C LEU A 108 -7.22 -6.69 2.79
N LYS A 109 -5.93 -6.52 2.52
CA LYS A 109 -5.01 -5.81 3.40
C LYS A 109 -4.77 -4.42 2.85
N LEU A 110 -5.30 -3.41 3.52
CA LEU A 110 -5.02 -2.00 3.25
C LEU A 110 -3.79 -1.58 4.04
N SER A 111 -2.92 -0.80 3.41
CA SER A 111 -1.79 -0.21 4.09
C SER A 111 -1.41 1.16 3.54
N PHE A 112 -0.98 2.07 4.41
CA PHE A 112 -0.58 3.45 4.07
C PHE A 112 0.38 4.02 5.14
N ASP A 113 1.12 5.06 4.78
CA ASP A 113 2.05 5.72 5.71
C ASP A 113 1.34 6.91 6.34
N LEU A 114 1.35 6.96 7.67
CA LEU A 114 0.78 8.03 8.48
C LEU A 114 1.91 8.93 9.03
N HIS A 115 1.73 10.23 8.89
CA HIS A 115 2.68 11.26 9.31
C HIS A 115 2.00 12.32 10.16
N ASN A 116 2.74 12.93 11.07
CA ASN A 116 2.30 14.15 11.73
C ASN A 116 2.51 15.36 10.82
N ARG A 117 1.58 16.31 10.89
CA ARG A 117 1.58 17.54 10.10
C ARG A 117 2.30 18.65 10.86
N HIS A 118 3.45 19.10 10.36
CA HIS A 118 4.24 20.18 10.95
C HIS A 118 4.24 21.43 10.07
N THR A 119 4.14 22.62 10.67
CA THR A 119 4.34 23.90 9.97
C THR A 119 5.77 24.36 10.21
N TYR A 120 6.62 24.15 9.22
CA TYR A 120 8.03 24.49 9.24
C TYR A 120 8.28 25.99 9.06
N SER A 121 9.12 26.54 9.93
CA SER A 121 9.70 27.89 9.81
C SER A 121 11.21 27.81 10.04
N GLU A 122 11.99 28.27 9.06
CA GLU A 122 13.46 28.33 9.17
C GLU A 122 13.89 29.23 10.33
N GLN A 123 13.21 30.36 10.49
CA GLN A 123 13.51 31.37 11.51
C GLN A 123 13.27 30.82 12.92
N GLU A 124 12.11 30.19 13.16
CA GLU A 124 11.78 29.62 14.47
C GLU A 124 12.68 28.43 14.80
N THR A 125 13.02 27.61 13.79
CA THR A 125 13.91 26.47 13.97
C THR A 125 15.33 26.93 14.32
N SER A 126 15.87 27.91 13.59
CA SER A 126 17.21 28.47 13.84
C SER A 126 17.29 29.20 15.19
N ALA A 127 16.17 29.75 15.67
CA ALA A 127 16.09 30.40 16.97
C ALA A 127 15.82 29.41 18.14
N GLY A 128 15.82 28.10 17.89
CA GLY A 128 15.58 27.07 18.91
C GLY A 128 14.15 27.03 19.45
N ARG A 129 13.20 27.73 18.79
CA ARG A 129 11.78 27.80 19.20
C ARG A 129 10.87 26.86 18.43
N GLY A 130 11.40 26.21 17.39
CA GLY A 130 10.64 25.35 16.49
C GLY A 130 10.19 24.00 17.08
N TYR A 131 10.62 23.63 18.29
CA TYR A 131 10.33 22.31 18.85
C TYR A 131 8.82 22.02 18.96
N ALA A 132 8.43 20.84 18.49
CA ALA A 132 7.08 20.32 18.68
C ALA A 132 7.06 18.78 18.70
N GLN A 133 6.38 18.20 19.68
CA GLN A 133 6.02 16.80 19.72
C GLN A 133 4.55 16.66 19.32
N TYR A 134 4.27 15.77 18.38
CA TYR A 134 2.94 15.54 17.85
C TYR A 134 2.49 14.12 18.15
N THR A 135 1.21 13.96 18.44
CA THR A 135 0.53 12.66 18.45
C THR A 135 -0.81 12.79 17.76
N ALA A 136 -0.91 12.28 16.53
CA ALA A 136 -2.15 12.23 15.78
C ALA A 136 -2.80 10.85 15.91
N THR A 137 -4.12 10.84 16.08
CA THR A 137 -4.94 9.64 16.03
C THR A 137 -5.96 9.78 14.91
N ILE A 138 -6.07 8.74 14.10
CA ILE A 138 -7.01 8.64 12.98
C ILE A 138 -7.88 7.39 13.11
N GLY A 139 -9.07 7.42 12.52
CA GLY A 139 -9.94 6.27 12.34
C GLY A 139 -10.03 5.91 10.85
N VAL A 140 -10.13 4.61 10.57
CA VAL A 140 -10.53 4.11 9.25
C VAL A 140 -11.91 3.48 9.38
N LEU A 141 -12.88 4.04 8.66
CA LEU A 141 -14.28 3.68 8.74
C LEU A 141 -14.78 3.14 7.39
N THR A 142 -15.76 2.27 7.42
CA THR A 142 -16.62 1.99 6.26
C THR A 142 -17.55 3.18 5.99
N MET A 143 -18.19 3.19 4.82
CA MET A 143 -19.06 4.31 4.41
C MET A 143 -20.36 4.43 5.22
N ASP A 144 -20.80 3.36 5.89
CA ASP A 144 -21.89 3.36 6.88
C ASP A 144 -21.43 3.76 8.30
N GLY A 145 -20.15 4.14 8.48
CA GLY A 145 -19.64 4.68 9.73
C GLY A 145 -19.10 3.63 10.72
N LYS A 146 -18.99 2.37 10.34
CA LYS A 146 -18.38 1.34 11.19
C LYS A 146 -16.86 1.50 11.20
N LEU A 147 -16.29 1.59 12.40
CA LEU A 147 -14.84 1.64 12.59
C LEU A 147 -14.20 0.28 12.28
N LEU A 148 -13.23 0.27 11.35
CA LEU A 148 -12.38 -0.87 11.05
C LEU A 148 -11.14 -0.90 11.94
N GLY A 149 -10.55 0.26 12.22
CA GLY A 149 -9.37 0.36 13.05
C GLY A 149 -8.91 1.79 13.28
N ARG A 150 -7.93 1.96 14.17
CA ARG A 150 -7.29 3.25 14.44
C ARG A 150 -5.82 3.21 14.10
N GLY A 151 -5.33 4.31 13.57
CA GLY A 151 -3.90 4.57 13.38
C GLY A 151 -3.44 5.67 14.34
N VAL A 152 -2.22 5.54 14.85
CA VAL A 152 -1.58 6.54 15.71
C VAL A 152 -0.17 6.77 15.22
N VAL A 153 0.25 8.02 15.11
CA VAL A 153 1.64 8.38 14.84
C VAL A 153 2.12 9.37 15.90
N GLN A 154 3.31 9.13 16.43
CA GLN A 154 4.01 10.04 17.32
C GLN A 154 5.34 10.44 16.69
N SER A 155 5.66 11.73 16.73
CA SER A 155 6.94 12.22 16.25
C SER A 155 7.34 13.50 16.96
N GLU A 156 8.63 13.80 16.90
CA GLU A 156 9.19 15.05 17.40
C GLU A 156 9.87 15.77 16.25
N PHE A 157 9.61 17.07 16.18
CA PHE A 157 10.35 17.99 15.34
C PHE A 157 11.29 18.80 16.24
N ARG A 158 12.60 18.66 16.01
CA ARG A 158 13.66 19.41 16.67
C ARG A 158 14.44 20.26 15.68
N SER A 159 14.52 19.79 14.43
CA SER A 159 15.20 20.49 13.33
C SER A 159 14.62 20.11 11.98
N ALA A 160 15.03 20.82 10.93
CA ALA A 160 14.69 20.51 9.54
C ALA A 160 14.96 19.05 9.12
N ARG A 161 15.88 18.35 9.80
CA ARG A 161 16.21 16.94 9.53
C ARG A 161 15.13 15.96 9.98
N ASP A 162 14.23 16.38 10.87
CA ASP A 162 13.11 15.56 11.34
C ASP A 162 11.91 15.61 10.37
N LEU A 163 11.98 16.46 9.34
CA LEU A 163 11.00 16.44 8.25
C LEU A 163 11.18 15.16 7.43
N PHE A 164 10.08 14.44 7.19
CA PHE A 164 10.08 13.28 6.30
C PHE A 164 10.31 13.72 4.84
N ASP A 165 9.66 14.81 4.43
CA ASP A 165 9.84 15.40 3.11
C ASP A 165 9.48 16.91 3.14
N ARG A 166 9.85 17.62 2.08
CA ARG A 166 9.31 18.94 1.75
C ARG A 166 8.21 18.77 0.71
N ILE A 167 7.14 19.54 0.82
CA ILE A 167 6.03 19.47 -0.13
C ILE A 167 6.16 20.59 -1.16
N SER A 168 5.99 20.27 -2.44
CA SER A 168 6.01 21.24 -3.54
C SER A 168 4.72 22.10 -3.61
N GLY A 169 4.74 23.13 -4.45
CA GLY A 169 3.56 23.98 -4.71
C GLY A 169 3.28 25.00 -3.61
N GLY A 170 4.32 25.48 -2.93
CA GLY A 170 4.23 26.58 -1.97
C GLY A 170 4.98 27.83 -2.40
N ALA A 171 4.78 28.91 -1.66
CA ALA A 171 5.43 30.21 -1.89
C ALA A 171 6.83 30.34 -1.25
N GLY A 172 7.31 29.29 -0.56
CA GLY A 172 8.63 29.31 0.08
C GLY A 172 9.79 29.13 -0.92
N PRO A 173 11.04 29.29 -0.45
CA PRO A 173 12.23 29.06 -1.28
C PRO A 173 12.20 27.70 -1.96
N ARG A 174 12.52 27.63 -3.25
CA ARG A 174 12.42 26.42 -4.11
C ARG A 174 10.98 25.92 -4.32
N GLY A 175 9.97 26.78 -4.12
CA GLY A 175 8.57 26.46 -4.41
C GLY A 175 7.95 25.47 -3.43
N VAL A 176 8.46 25.41 -2.20
CA VAL A 176 7.99 24.47 -1.17
C VAL A 176 6.97 25.10 -0.23
N LYS A 177 6.04 24.30 0.27
CA LYS A 177 5.09 24.70 1.31
C LYS A 177 5.78 24.80 2.67
N ALA A 178 5.20 25.62 3.54
CA ALA A 178 5.57 25.66 4.96
C ALA A 178 5.14 24.40 5.69
N VAL A 179 4.06 23.73 5.24
CA VAL A 179 3.58 22.49 5.85
C VAL A 179 4.37 21.30 5.30
N ALA A 180 4.81 20.42 6.20
CA ALA A 180 5.60 19.23 5.88
C ALA A 180 5.22 18.05 6.79
N PRO A 181 5.30 16.80 6.28
CA PRO A 181 5.16 15.60 7.09
C PRO A 181 6.39 15.39 8.01
N THR A 182 6.15 14.90 9.21
CA THR A 182 7.17 14.47 10.18
C THR A 182 6.79 13.12 10.77
N GLY A 183 7.80 12.31 11.11
CA GLY A 183 7.58 10.92 11.49
C GLY A 183 6.99 10.08 10.36
N ILE A 184 6.97 8.78 10.56
CA ILE A 184 6.33 7.84 9.66
C ILE A 184 5.89 6.63 10.48
N GLU A 185 4.62 6.26 10.37
CA GLU A 185 4.07 5.02 10.90
C GLU A 185 3.35 4.28 9.78
N ARG A 186 3.71 3.01 9.55
CA ARG A 186 3.05 2.19 8.53
C ARG A 186 1.78 1.58 9.12
N ILE A 187 0.62 2.09 8.71
CA ILE A 187 -0.66 1.51 9.09
C ILE A 187 -0.95 0.32 8.18
N VAL A 188 -1.32 -0.80 8.78
CA VAL A 188 -1.73 -2.03 8.09
C VAL A 188 -3.00 -2.53 8.75
N MET A 189 -4.03 -2.79 7.96
CA MET A 189 -5.29 -3.33 8.47
C MET A 189 -5.98 -4.23 7.46
N GLU A 190 -6.80 -5.12 8.00
CA GLU A 190 -7.68 -5.96 7.21
C GLU A 190 -9.02 -5.23 6.98
N VAL A 191 -9.43 -5.16 5.72
CA VAL A 191 -10.74 -4.68 5.30
C VAL A 191 -11.58 -5.92 4.98
N PRO A 192 -12.74 -6.10 5.63
CA PRO A 192 -13.58 -7.27 5.44
C PRO A 192 -14.07 -7.43 3.99
N GLU A 193 -14.37 -8.67 3.60
CA GLU A 193 -15.01 -8.95 2.31
C GLU A 193 -16.33 -8.17 2.16
N GLY A 194 -16.57 -7.64 0.95
CA GLY A 194 -17.76 -6.86 0.63
C GLY A 194 -17.65 -5.38 0.96
N VAL A 195 -16.52 -4.92 1.51
CA VAL A 195 -16.23 -3.50 1.68
C VAL A 195 -15.38 -3.03 0.49
N ASP A 196 -16.00 -2.30 -0.43
CA ASP A 196 -15.35 -1.79 -1.64
C ASP A 196 -14.78 -0.37 -1.48
N GLU A 197 -15.16 0.33 -0.40
CA GLU A 197 -14.72 1.69 -0.11
C GLU A 197 -14.59 1.90 1.40
N VAL A 198 -13.52 2.58 1.81
CA VAL A 198 -13.29 3.03 3.19
C VAL A 198 -12.89 4.50 3.23
N SER A 199 -13.04 5.12 4.39
CA SER A 199 -12.69 6.50 4.66
C SER A 199 -11.68 6.63 5.79
N VAL A 200 -10.65 7.45 5.60
CA VAL A 200 -9.68 7.82 6.64
C VAL A 200 -10.03 9.19 7.20
N LEU A 201 -10.25 9.25 8.51
CA LEU A 201 -10.70 10.43 9.24
C LEU A 201 -9.80 10.74 10.43
N GLY A 202 -9.65 12.02 10.74
CA GLY A 202 -8.95 12.46 11.93
C GLY A 202 -9.83 12.37 13.17
N GLU A 203 -9.29 11.85 14.27
CA GLU A 203 -10.00 11.86 15.57
C GLU A 203 -9.49 12.99 16.46
N LYS A 204 -8.16 13.05 16.68
CA LYS A 204 -7.54 14.05 17.56
C LYS A 204 -6.07 14.27 17.26
N LEU A 205 -5.58 15.44 17.65
CA LEU A 205 -4.16 15.79 17.63
C LEU A 205 -3.74 16.36 18.98
N SER A 206 -2.76 15.74 19.62
CA SER A 206 -2.01 16.31 20.74
C SER A 206 -0.74 16.98 20.21
N VAL A 207 -0.44 18.19 20.67
CA VAL A 207 0.78 18.92 20.34
C VAL A 207 1.40 19.46 21.61
N VAL A 208 2.64 19.08 21.88
CA VAL A 208 3.44 19.67 22.95
C VAL A 208 4.53 20.53 22.32
N THR A 209 4.55 21.81 22.63
CA THR A 209 5.59 22.75 22.19
C THR A 209 6.24 23.39 23.41
N LEU A 210 7.23 24.26 23.18
CA LEU A 210 7.83 25.08 24.25
C LEU A 210 6.82 26.01 24.95
N ALA A 211 5.69 26.31 24.30
CA ALA A 211 4.62 27.14 24.86
C ALA A 211 3.62 26.33 25.70
N GLY A 212 3.66 24.99 25.64
CA GLY A 212 2.77 24.10 26.38
C GLY A 212 2.10 23.02 25.52
N ALA A 213 1.14 22.33 26.11
CA ALA A 213 0.39 21.24 25.47
C ALA A 213 -0.98 21.72 24.96
N ASN A 214 -1.37 21.26 23.77
CA ASN A 214 -2.65 21.55 23.13
C ASN A 214 -3.28 20.26 22.63
N LEU A 215 -4.61 20.19 22.69
CA LEU A 215 -5.40 19.09 22.14
C LEU A 215 -6.42 19.66 21.14
N PHE A 216 -6.49 19.06 19.95
CA PHE A 216 -7.38 19.50 18.90
C PHE A 216 -8.31 18.36 18.46
N THR A 217 -9.61 18.62 18.54
CA THR A 217 -10.69 17.69 18.18
C THR A 217 -11.80 18.36 17.36
N ALA A 218 -11.71 19.68 17.15
CA ALA A 218 -12.69 20.44 16.37
C ALA A 218 -12.73 19.93 14.92
N ALA A 219 -13.93 19.74 14.37
CA ALA A 219 -14.13 19.24 13.01
C ALA A 219 -13.49 20.13 11.94
N GLN A 220 -13.26 19.54 10.76
CA GLN A 220 -12.69 20.19 9.58
C GLN A 220 -11.31 20.83 9.79
N ARG A 221 -10.53 20.28 10.73
CA ARG A 221 -9.14 20.67 10.96
C ARG A 221 -8.19 19.59 10.40
N PRO A 222 -7.20 19.96 9.58
CA PRO A 222 -6.17 19.01 9.17
C PRO A 222 -5.27 18.69 10.37
N ILE A 223 -5.16 17.41 10.73
CA ILE A 223 -4.39 16.98 11.90
C ILE A 223 -3.20 16.08 11.58
N ALA A 224 -3.24 15.38 10.46
CA ALA A 224 -2.20 14.43 10.04
C ALA A 224 -2.08 14.45 8.52
N VAL A 225 -1.09 13.73 8.01
CA VAL A 225 -0.87 13.56 6.57
C VAL A 225 -0.71 12.07 6.28
N VAL A 226 -1.29 11.58 5.20
CA VAL A 226 -1.11 10.20 4.75
C VAL A 226 -0.54 10.12 3.34
N SER A 227 0.22 9.06 3.08
CA SER A 227 0.84 8.78 1.78
C SER A 227 1.01 7.28 1.53
N ASN A 228 1.55 6.91 0.37
CA ASN A 228 2.01 5.54 0.07
C ASN A 228 0.96 4.43 0.28
N PHE A 229 -0.22 4.60 -0.30
CA PHE A 229 -1.31 3.62 -0.21
C PHE A 229 -1.01 2.35 -1.01
N SER A 230 -1.35 1.21 -0.44
CA SER A 230 -1.33 -0.10 -1.10
C SER A 230 -2.48 -0.97 -0.60
N ALA A 231 -3.09 -1.72 -1.51
CA ALA A 231 -4.08 -2.75 -1.23
C ALA A 231 -3.59 -4.10 -1.77
N GLU A 232 -3.52 -5.10 -0.90
CA GLU A 232 -3.20 -6.48 -1.25
C GLU A 232 -4.47 -7.35 -1.12
N TYR A 233 -4.85 -8.05 -2.19
CA TYR A 233 -6.08 -8.84 -2.21
C TYR A 233 -6.05 -9.97 -3.24
N THR A 234 -7.01 -10.89 -3.12
CA THR A 234 -7.25 -11.90 -4.15
C THR A 234 -8.22 -11.35 -5.20
N ALA A 235 -7.79 -11.27 -6.47
CA ALA A 235 -8.62 -10.71 -7.52
C ALA A 235 -9.92 -11.51 -7.74
N ALA A 236 -11.03 -10.80 -7.91
CA ALA A 236 -12.27 -11.44 -8.32
C ALA A 236 -12.14 -12.02 -9.75
N PRO A 237 -12.73 -13.19 -10.03
CA PRO A 237 -12.74 -13.74 -11.38
C PRO A 237 -13.42 -12.73 -12.32
N ALA A 238 -12.80 -12.49 -13.47
CA ALA A 238 -13.35 -11.60 -14.48
C ALA A 238 -14.77 -12.04 -14.84
N LYS A 239 -15.74 -11.11 -14.77
CA LYS A 239 -17.10 -11.38 -15.24
C LYS A 239 -16.98 -11.70 -16.74
N THR A 240 -17.24 -12.94 -17.13
CA THR A 240 -17.34 -13.33 -18.55
C THR A 240 -18.51 -12.56 -19.14
N SER A 241 -18.22 -11.53 -19.93
CA SER A 241 -19.25 -10.84 -20.71
C SER A 241 -19.97 -11.86 -21.59
N PRO A 242 -21.32 -11.88 -21.63
CA PRO A 242 -22.05 -12.69 -22.59
C PRO A 242 -21.59 -12.32 -24.00
N ALA A 243 -21.18 -13.31 -24.79
CA ALA A 243 -20.76 -13.10 -26.17
C ALA A 243 -21.86 -12.35 -26.91
N ALA A 244 -21.57 -11.10 -27.29
CA ALA A 244 -22.47 -10.29 -28.09
C ALA A 244 -22.75 -11.04 -29.39
N THR A 245 -23.96 -11.61 -29.50
CA THR A 245 -24.45 -12.23 -30.72
C THR A 245 -24.59 -11.10 -31.74
N ARG A 246 -23.58 -10.91 -32.58
CA ARG A 246 -23.63 -10.01 -33.74
C ARG A 246 -24.78 -10.49 -34.64
N LYS A 247 -25.96 -9.89 -34.50
CA LYS A 247 -27.01 -9.98 -35.53
C LYS A 247 -26.44 -9.37 -36.80
N ARG A 248 -26.09 -10.22 -37.75
CA ARG A 248 -25.71 -9.86 -39.11
C ARG A 248 -26.95 -9.27 -39.80
N VAL A 249 -27.04 -7.94 -39.83
CA VAL A 249 -28.07 -7.24 -40.60
C VAL A 249 -27.78 -7.50 -42.08
N ALA A 250 -28.68 -8.23 -42.74
CA ALA A 250 -28.63 -8.45 -44.17
C ALA A 250 -28.90 -7.14 -44.91
N ARG A 251 -27.93 -6.70 -45.72
CA ARG A 251 -28.08 -5.55 -46.60
C ARG A 251 -28.97 -5.96 -47.77
N ALA A 252 -30.14 -5.33 -47.91
CA ALA A 252 -31.05 -5.57 -49.03
C ALA A 252 -30.45 -5.04 -50.34
N PRO A 253 -30.69 -5.70 -51.50
CA PRO A 253 -30.20 -5.25 -52.78
C PRO A 253 -31.06 -4.11 -53.33
N THR A 254 -30.42 -2.98 -53.63
CA THR A 254 -31.00 -1.88 -54.42
C THR A 254 -31.27 -2.36 -55.85
N LYS A 255 -32.54 -2.36 -56.26
CA LYS A 255 -32.93 -2.48 -57.68
C LYS A 255 -32.76 -1.11 -58.37
N ARG A 256 -32.40 -1.21 -59.65
CA ARG A 256 -32.17 -0.15 -60.65
C ARG A 256 -33.34 0.82 -60.80
#